data_AF-A0A8S3S649-F1
#
_entry.id   AF-A0A8S3S649-F1
#
_cell.length_a   1.000
_cell.length_b   1.000
_cell.length_c   1.000
_cell.angle_alpha   90.00
_cell.angle_beta   90.00
_cell.angle_gamma   90.00
#
_symmetry.space_group_name_H-M   'P 1'
#
loop_
_entity.id
_entity.type
_entity.pdbx_description
1 polymer ?
#
loop_
_entity_poly.entity_id
_entity_poly.type
_entity_poly.pdbx_seq_one_letter_code
_entity_poly.pdbx_strand_id
1 'polypeptide(L)'
;MRYYKSLKDKKLQNTINLNETIDLKQTIKNSKERIEFLENENMNLQEEITEFKMSFELNQIVQTFHNGKYNDTVREVYAALLSLNVGVNNVEKVVRTVLEKLGGLKVERLPKRTFSEIMLVEAKALAQMQAAEAMLTSECNTLHTDGTKRGVMNLVVSRLEPLLVSSV
;
A
#
# COMPACT_ATOMS: atom_id res chain seq x y z
N MET A 1 -37.92 34.68 -75.32
CA MET A 1 -38.03 34.47 -73.86
C MET A 1 -37.23 33.28 -73.29
N ARG A 2 -37.05 32.15 -73.99
CA ARG A 2 -36.36 30.95 -73.42
C ARG A 2 -34.89 31.18 -73.00
N TYR A 3 -34.16 32.00 -73.74
CA TYR A 3 -32.74 32.27 -73.49
C TYR A 3 -32.49 33.02 -72.15
N TYR A 4 -33.37 33.97 -71.82
CA TYR A 4 -33.28 34.73 -70.57
C TYR A 4 -33.54 33.88 -69.32
N LYS A 5 -34.40 32.85 -69.43
CA LYS A 5 -34.68 31.92 -68.33
C LYS A 5 -33.46 31.05 -68.01
N SER A 6 -32.83 30.48 -69.04
CA SER A 6 -31.60 29.67 -68.94
C SER A 6 -30.42 30.42 -68.29
N LEU A 7 -30.25 31.71 -68.61
CA LEU A 7 -29.22 32.55 -67.98
C LEU A 7 -29.50 32.83 -66.50
N LYS A 8 -30.77 32.99 -66.13
CA LYS A 8 -31.18 33.23 -64.74
C LYS A 8 -30.99 31.96 -63.89
N ASP A 9 -31.35 30.80 -64.44
CA ASP A 9 -31.18 29.50 -63.79
C ASP A 9 -29.70 29.16 -63.56
N LYS A 10 -28.82 29.44 -64.54
CA LYS A 10 -27.36 29.27 -64.38
C LYS A 10 -26.76 30.17 -63.29
N LYS A 11 -27.21 31.42 -63.19
CA LYS A 11 -26.76 32.34 -62.12
C LYS A 11 -27.23 31.86 -60.74
N LEU A 12 -28.45 31.32 -60.66
CA LEU A 12 -29.01 30.77 -59.43
C LEU A 12 -28.25 29.50 -58.99
N GLN A 13 -27.95 28.60 -59.93
CA GLN A 13 -27.17 27.39 -59.63
C GLN A 13 -25.75 27.73 -59.14
N ASN A 14 -25.10 28.72 -59.75
CA ASN A 14 -23.77 29.16 -59.33
C ASN A 14 -23.77 29.80 -57.94
N THR A 15 -24.84 30.51 -57.55
CA THR A 15 -24.93 31.11 -56.22
C THR A 15 -25.21 30.07 -55.14
N ILE A 16 -26.02 29.06 -55.43
CA ILE A 16 -26.25 27.90 -54.54
C ILE A 16 -24.94 27.14 -54.30
N ASN A 17 -24.22 26.79 -55.37
CA ASN A 17 -22.93 26.11 -55.27
C ASN A 17 -21.89 26.95 -54.50
N LEU A 18 -21.89 28.28 -54.69
CA LEU A 18 -20.98 29.17 -53.96
C LEU A 18 -21.27 29.14 -52.45
N ASN A 19 -22.55 29.20 -52.06
CA ASN A 19 -22.95 29.15 -50.65
C ASN A 19 -22.60 27.80 -50.01
N GLU A 20 -22.84 26.68 -50.70
CA GLU A 20 -22.45 25.35 -50.23
C GLU A 20 -20.94 25.24 -50.01
N THR A 21 -20.12 25.82 -50.91
CA THR A 21 -18.66 25.83 -50.70
C THR A 21 -18.21 26.71 -49.54
N ILE A 22 -18.97 27.75 -49.18
CA ILE A 22 -18.68 28.60 -48.02
C ILE A 22 -19.01 27.84 -46.73
N ASP A 23 -20.16 27.16 -46.68
CA ASP A 23 -20.57 26.36 -45.52
C ASP A 23 -19.64 25.17 -45.28
N LEU A 24 -19.19 24.52 -46.36
CA LEU A 24 -18.19 23.44 -46.29
C LEU A 24 -16.83 23.94 -45.80
N LYS A 25 -16.41 25.13 -46.22
CA LYS A 25 -15.16 25.74 -45.71
C LYS A 25 -15.25 26.07 -44.24
N GLN A 26 -16.41 26.56 -43.78
CA GLN A 26 -16.63 26.89 -42.38
C GLN A 26 -16.63 25.63 -41.50
N THR A 27 -17.27 24.55 -41.95
CA THR A 27 -17.25 23.26 -41.23
C THR A 27 -15.85 22.64 -41.19
N ILE A 28 -15.08 22.70 -42.29
CA ILE A 28 -13.67 22.26 -42.28
C ILE A 28 -12.84 23.07 -41.28
N LYS A 29 -13.05 24.38 -41.21
CA LYS A 29 -12.35 25.25 -40.25
C LYS A 29 -12.67 24.86 -38.81
N ASN A 30 -13.95 24.73 -38.46
CA ASN A 30 -14.38 24.35 -37.12
C ASN A 30 -13.88 22.95 -36.73
N SER A 31 -13.90 22.00 -37.65
CA SER A 31 -13.38 20.65 -37.41
C SER A 31 -11.86 20.64 -37.17
N LYS A 32 -11.11 21.49 -37.87
CA LYS A 32 -9.66 21.65 -37.63
C LYS A 32 -9.36 22.21 -36.25
N GLU A 33 -10.07 23.28 -35.85
CA GLU A 33 -9.93 23.86 -34.50
C GLU A 33 -10.28 22.83 -33.41
N ARG A 34 -11.29 21.98 -33.65
CA ARG A 34 -11.66 20.89 -32.73
C ARG A 34 -10.59 19.81 -32.63
N ILE A 35 -9.97 19.43 -33.76
CA ILE A 35 -8.88 18.45 -33.77
C ILE A 35 -7.68 18.99 -32.98
N GLU A 36 -7.28 20.23 -33.24
CA GLU A 36 -6.14 20.86 -32.56
C GLU A 36 -6.38 20.96 -31.04
N PHE A 37 -7.60 21.29 -30.61
CA PHE A 37 -7.97 21.27 -29.19
C PHE A 37 -7.84 19.88 -28.58
N LEU A 38 -8.37 18.85 -29.25
CA LEU A 38 -8.33 17.46 -28.76
C LEU A 38 -6.92 16.87 -28.77
N GLU A 39 -6.07 17.27 -29.72
CA GLU A 39 -4.66 16.87 -29.78
C GLU A 39 -3.88 17.45 -28.59
N ASN A 40 -4.09 18.72 -28.27
CA ASN A 40 -3.50 19.35 -27.09
C ASN A 40 -4.00 18.72 -25.78
N GLU A 41 -5.30 18.42 -25.66
CA GLU A 41 -5.85 17.75 -24.49
C GLU A 41 -5.28 16.32 -24.33
N ASN A 42 -5.15 15.57 -25.43
CA ASN A 42 -4.50 14.26 -25.41
C ASN A 42 -3.03 14.34 -25.00
N MET A 43 -2.31 15.35 -25.47
CA MET A 43 -0.91 15.56 -25.10
C MET A 43 -0.78 15.84 -23.60
N ASN A 44 -1.61 16.75 -23.05
CA ASN A 44 -1.62 17.05 -21.63
C ASN A 44 -1.99 15.82 -20.78
N LEU A 45 -3.01 15.06 -21.18
CA LEU A 45 -3.39 13.83 -20.49
C LEU A 45 -2.30 12.76 -20.57
N GLN A 46 -1.59 12.67 -21.69
CA GLN A 46 -0.44 11.76 -21.82
C GLN A 46 0.70 12.19 -20.91
N GLU A 47 0.98 13.50 -20.80
CA GLU A 47 1.97 14.06 -19.88
C GLU A 47 1.62 13.76 -18.42
N GLU A 48 0.38 14.02 -17.99
CA GLU A 48 -0.11 13.68 -16.65
C GLU A 48 -0.02 12.17 -16.36
N ILE A 49 -0.37 11.32 -17.34
CA ILE A 49 -0.23 9.86 -17.20
C ILE A 49 1.25 9.49 -17.09
N THR A 50 2.15 10.12 -17.84
CA THR A 50 3.60 9.84 -17.73
C THR A 50 4.17 10.35 -16.43
N GLU A 51 3.76 11.50 -15.92
CA GLU A 51 4.20 12.04 -14.63
C GLU A 51 3.69 11.15 -13.49
N PHE A 52 2.42 10.76 -13.55
CA PHE A 52 1.83 9.80 -12.62
C PHE A 52 2.53 8.44 -12.68
N LYS A 53 2.82 7.92 -13.89
CA LYS A 53 3.59 6.68 -14.06
C LYS A 53 5.03 6.82 -13.60
N MET A 54 5.71 7.94 -13.83
CA MET A 54 7.06 8.16 -13.30
C MET A 54 7.06 8.21 -11.78
N SER A 55 6.04 8.82 -11.17
CA SER A 55 5.86 8.79 -9.71
C SER A 55 5.63 7.36 -9.19
N PHE A 56 5.00 6.50 -10.01
CA PHE A 56 4.69 5.11 -9.69
C PHE A 56 5.78 4.10 -10.14
N GLU A 57 6.61 4.40 -11.14
CA GLU A 57 7.77 3.60 -11.55
C GLU A 57 8.99 3.93 -10.68
N LEU A 58 8.97 5.12 -10.06
CA LEU A 58 9.68 5.42 -8.81
C LEU A 58 9.05 4.73 -7.59
N ASN A 59 8.17 3.72 -7.75
CA ASN A 59 7.90 2.74 -6.70
C ASN A 59 9.13 1.84 -6.50
N GLN A 60 10.14 2.50 -5.93
CA GLN A 60 10.98 2.04 -4.84
C GLN A 60 10.87 0.54 -4.61
N ILE A 61 11.91 -0.17 -5.04
CA ILE A 61 12.40 -1.31 -4.28
C ILE A 61 12.42 -0.83 -2.82
N VAL A 62 11.45 -1.25 -2.02
CA VAL A 62 11.41 -0.89 -0.61
C VAL A 62 12.70 -1.45 -0.04
N GLN A 63 13.67 -0.58 0.24
CA GLN A 63 14.92 -0.97 0.85
C GLN A 63 14.63 -1.32 2.31
N THR A 64 14.14 -2.54 2.52
CA THR A 64 13.83 -3.11 3.82
C THR A 64 15.10 -3.40 4.62
N PHE A 65 16.27 -3.41 3.98
CA PHE A 65 17.55 -3.79 4.55
C PHE A 65 18.67 -2.85 4.10
N HIS A 66 19.26 -2.12 5.04
CA HIS A 66 20.38 -1.22 4.80
C HIS A 66 21.44 -1.41 5.91
N ASN A 67 22.72 -1.45 5.53
CA ASN A 67 23.86 -1.61 6.46
C ASN A 67 23.74 -2.78 7.46
N GLY A 68 23.22 -3.93 7.01
CA GLY A 68 23.10 -5.12 7.86
C GLY A 68 21.91 -5.10 8.83
N LYS A 69 21.10 -4.03 8.83
CA LYS A 69 19.94 -3.86 9.71
C LYS A 69 18.66 -3.73 8.90
N TYR A 70 17.56 -4.22 9.46
CA TYR A 70 16.22 -3.96 8.94
C TYR A 70 15.72 -2.62 9.45
N ASN A 71 14.95 -1.91 8.61
CA ASN A 71 14.32 -0.65 9.02
C ASN A 71 13.41 -0.85 10.23
N ASP A 72 13.36 0.15 11.09
CA ASP A 72 12.55 0.11 12.32
C ASP A 72 11.06 -0.04 12.00
N THR A 73 10.59 0.50 10.88
CA THR A 73 9.21 0.31 10.39
C THR A 73 8.87 -1.17 10.14
N VAL A 74 9.83 -1.95 9.62
CA VAL A 74 9.64 -3.40 9.43
C VAL A 74 9.57 -4.09 10.78
N ARG A 75 10.39 -3.66 11.75
CA ARG A 75 10.36 -4.18 13.12
C ARG A 75 9.00 -3.91 13.78
N GLU A 76 8.46 -2.71 13.64
CA GLU A 76 7.13 -2.33 14.15
C GLU A 76 6.01 -3.19 13.57
N VAL A 77 6.01 -3.42 12.25
CA VAL A 77 5.02 -4.28 11.59
C VAL A 77 5.09 -5.71 12.14
N TYR A 78 6.30 -6.25 12.32
CA TYR A 78 6.48 -7.58 12.89
C TYR A 78 6.00 -7.64 14.35
N ALA A 79 6.28 -6.62 15.17
CA ALA A 79 5.78 -6.52 16.54
C ALA A 79 4.24 -6.50 16.58
N ALA A 80 3.61 -5.71 15.71
CA ALA A 80 2.16 -5.61 15.60
C ALA A 80 1.52 -6.93 15.17
N LEU A 81 2.12 -7.66 14.23
CA LEU A 81 1.61 -8.97 13.83
C LEU A 81 1.76 -10.01 14.95
N LEU A 82 2.86 -9.98 15.70
CA LEU A 82 3.05 -10.86 16.85
C LEU A 82 2.07 -10.55 17.99
N SER A 83 1.75 -9.28 18.25
CA SER A 83 0.74 -8.91 19.25
C SER A 83 -0.68 -9.35 18.87
N LEU A 84 -0.96 -9.49 17.56
CA LEU A 84 -2.19 -10.08 17.03
C LEU A 84 -2.17 -11.62 17.01
N ASN A 85 -1.24 -12.27 17.73
CA ASN A 85 -1.09 -13.72 17.78
C ASN A 85 -0.85 -14.38 16.42
N VAL A 86 -0.27 -13.66 15.45
CA VAL A 86 0.16 -14.29 14.19
C VAL A 86 1.35 -15.19 14.48
N GLY A 87 1.21 -16.48 14.11
CA GLY A 87 2.29 -17.45 14.31
C GLY A 87 3.57 -17.01 13.60
N VAL A 88 4.70 -17.09 14.32
CA VAL A 88 6.06 -16.70 13.87
C VAL A 88 6.42 -17.23 12.47
N ASN A 89 5.97 -18.43 12.12
CA ASN A 89 6.19 -19.06 10.81
C ASN A 89 5.51 -18.35 9.64
N ASN A 90 4.45 -17.60 9.91
CA ASN A 90 3.58 -17.02 8.91
C ASN A 90 3.77 -15.51 8.76
N VAL A 91 4.44 -14.84 9.72
CA VAL A 91 4.61 -13.39 9.72
C VAL A 91 5.24 -12.89 8.41
N GLU A 92 6.34 -13.50 7.97
CA GLU A 92 6.99 -13.14 6.70
C GLU A 92 6.04 -13.30 5.51
N LYS A 93 5.28 -14.40 5.45
CA LYS A 93 4.36 -14.71 4.35
C LYS A 93 3.21 -13.71 4.29
N VAL A 94 2.67 -13.32 5.46
CA VAL A 94 1.61 -12.33 5.56
C VAL A 94 2.11 -10.98 5.05
N VAL A 95 3.26 -10.51 5.53
CA VAL A 95 3.84 -9.23 5.11
C VAL A 95 4.11 -9.23 3.59
N ARG A 96 4.71 -10.31 3.08
CA ARG A 96 4.97 -10.48 1.65
C ARG A 96 3.69 -10.44 0.82
N THR A 97 2.66 -11.17 1.23
CA THR A 97 1.38 -11.25 0.50
C THR A 97 0.70 -9.89 0.46
N VAL A 98 0.70 -9.15 1.58
CA VAL A 98 0.11 -7.80 1.66
C VAL A 98 0.84 -6.83 0.73
N LEU A 99 2.18 -6.82 0.77
CA LEU A 99 2.99 -5.91 -0.05
C LEU A 99 2.88 -6.23 -1.55
N GLU A 100 2.85 -7.52 -1.91
CA GLU A 100 2.74 -7.94 -3.31
C GLU A 100 1.33 -7.75 -3.88
N LYS A 101 0.27 -8.04 -3.09
CA LYS A 101 -1.12 -8.04 -3.60
C LYS A 101 -1.82 -6.70 -3.48
N LEU A 102 -1.59 -5.96 -2.39
CA LEU A 102 -2.21 -4.66 -2.18
C LEU A 102 -1.31 -3.51 -2.62
N GLY A 103 -0.01 -3.63 -2.37
CA GLY A 103 0.97 -2.60 -2.74
C GLY A 103 1.47 -2.72 -4.18
N GLY A 104 1.35 -3.88 -4.82
CA GLY A 104 2.03 -4.14 -6.10
C GLY A 104 3.56 -4.08 -6.00
N LEU A 105 4.11 -4.07 -4.79
CA LEU A 105 5.53 -3.89 -4.52
C LEU A 105 6.23 -5.25 -4.47
N LYS A 106 7.35 -5.37 -5.20
CA LYS A 106 8.23 -6.53 -5.08
C LYS A 106 9.22 -6.31 -3.95
N VAL A 107 9.14 -7.18 -2.95
CA VAL A 107 10.00 -7.12 -1.76
C VAL A 107 11.10 -8.16 -1.88
N GLU A 108 12.34 -7.70 -1.97
CA GLU A 108 13.49 -8.59 -2.17
C GLU A 108 13.81 -9.39 -0.89
N ARG A 109 14.05 -8.70 0.23
CA ARG A 109 14.48 -9.32 1.48
C ARG A 109 13.57 -8.93 2.63
N LEU A 110 13.02 -9.92 3.34
CA LEU A 110 12.27 -9.71 4.59
C LEU A 110 12.98 -10.43 5.75
N PRO A 111 12.75 -9.99 6.99
CA PRO A 111 13.21 -10.72 8.17
C PRO A 111 12.69 -12.15 8.17
N LYS A 112 13.62 -13.10 8.31
CA LYS A 112 13.31 -14.53 8.42
C LYS A 112 12.67 -14.84 9.77
N ARG A 113 12.09 -16.04 9.87
CA ARG A 113 11.51 -16.60 11.11
C ARG A 113 12.35 -16.34 12.37
N THR A 114 13.66 -16.57 12.31
CA THR A 114 14.56 -16.40 13.47
C THR A 114 14.50 -15.00 14.06
N PHE A 115 14.31 -13.97 13.24
CA PHE A 115 14.15 -12.60 13.70
C PHE A 115 12.86 -12.44 14.53
N SER A 116 11.76 -13.01 14.05
CA SER A 116 10.48 -12.97 14.76
C SER A 116 10.50 -13.79 16.06
N GLU A 117 11.26 -14.89 16.10
CA GLU A 117 11.45 -15.69 17.32
C GLU A 117 12.21 -14.91 18.39
N ILE A 118 13.33 -14.30 18.03
CA ILE A 118 14.13 -13.46 18.93
C ILE A 118 13.26 -12.34 19.49
N MET A 119 12.51 -11.67 18.63
CA MET A 119 11.63 -10.58 19.02
C MET A 119 10.53 -11.01 19.99
N LEU A 120 9.96 -12.20 19.81
CA LEU A 120 8.97 -12.77 20.72
C LEU A 120 9.61 -13.13 22.08
N VAL A 121 10.83 -13.65 22.08
CA VAL A 121 11.57 -13.96 23.32
C VAL A 121 11.91 -12.69 24.08
N GLU A 122 12.39 -11.65 23.40
CA GLU A 122 12.64 -10.33 23.98
C GLU A 122 11.37 -9.73 24.59
N ALA A 123 10.26 -9.77 23.85
CA ALA A 123 8.98 -9.28 24.35
C ALA A 123 8.51 -10.03 25.61
N LYS A 124 8.69 -11.36 25.65
CA LYS A 124 8.37 -12.17 26.84
C LYS A 124 9.27 -11.84 28.02
N ALA A 125 10.57 -11.67 27.79
CA ALA A 125 11.51 -11.30 28.84
C ALA A 125 11.16 -9.93 29.43
N LEU A 126 10.85 -8.95 28.58
CA LEU A 126 10.41 -7.62 29.02
C LEU A 126 9.10 -7.68 29.81
N ALA A 127 8.12 -8.44 29.34
CA ALA A 127 6.86 -8.63 30.06
C ALA A 127 7.06 -9.27 31.43
N GLN A 128 7.95 -10.26 31.55
CA GLN A 128 8.30 -10.89 32.82
C GLN A 128 9.02 -9.92 33.77
N MET A 129 9.96 -9.11 33.26
CA MET A 129 10.64 -8.09 34.05
C MET A 129 9.67 -7.04 34.57
N GLN A 130 8.77 -6.54 33.70
CA GLN A 130 7.73 -5.58 34.08
C GLN A 130 6.77 -6.17 35.12
N ALA A 131 6.37 -7.44 34.97
CA ALA A 131 5.55 -8.12 35.97
C ALA A 131 6.30 -8.24 37.31
N ALA A 132 7.58 -8.61 37.30
CA ALA A 132 8.39 -8.71 38.50
C ALA A 132 8.58 -7.35 39.20
N GLU A 133 8.82 -6.29 38.43
CA GLU A 133 8.93 -4.92 38.95
C GLU A 133 7.61 -4.43 39.54
N ALA A 134 6.50 -4.67 38.84
CA ALA A 134 5.15 -4.36 39.33
C ALA A 134 4.82 -5.12 40.63
N MET A 135 5.28 -6.36 40.75
CA MET A 135 5.19 -7.11 42.00
C MET A 135 6.06 -6.46 43.07
N LEU A 136 7.36 -6.25 42.84
CA LEU A 136 8.25 -5.66 43.85
C LEU A 136 7.80 -4.29 44.37
N THR A 137 7.19 -3.47 43.51
CA THR A 137 6.70 -2.11 43.85
C THR A 137 5.34 -2.11 44.54
N SER A 138 4.57 -3.18 44.44
CA SER A 138 3.26 -3.28 45.10
C SER A 138 3.43 -3.58 46.60
N GLU A 139 2.78 -2.76 47.43
CA GLU A 139 2.80 -2.91 48.89
C GLU A 139 2.00 -4.15 49.37
N CYS A 140 1.19 -4.75 48.49
CA CYS A 140 0.29 -5.85 48.81
C CYS A 140 0.49 -7.03 47.84
N ASN A 141 1.65 -7.69 47.93
CA ASN A 141 2.04 -8.83 47.08
C ASN A 141 1.52 -10.19 47.53
N THR A 142 0.85 -10.23 48.68
CA THR A 142 0.11 -11.42 49.07
C THR A 142 -1.09 -11.52 48.15
N LEU A 143 -1.03 -12.45 47.19
CA LEU A 143 -2.23 -13.14 46.71
C LEU A 143 -2.96 -13.60 47.98
N HIS A 144 -3.93 -12.80 48.43
CA HIS A 144 -4.91 -13.29 49.39
C HIS A 144 -5.61 -14.42 48.64
N THR A 145 -5.19 -15.64 48.95
CA THR A 145 -5.92 -16.85 48.62
C THR A 145 -7.26 -16.72 49.33
N ASP A 146 -8.20 -15.98 48.73
CA ASP A 146 -9.59 -16.10 49.11
C ASP A 146 -9.94 -17.56 48.87
N GLY A 147 -10.20 -18.25 49.97
CA GLY A 147 -10.26 -19.69 50.10
C GLY A 147 -11.49 -20.27 49.40
N THR A 148 -11.61 -20.04 48.10
CA THR A 148 -12.59 -20.72 47.26
C THR A 148 -12.02 -22.09 46.91
N LYS A 149 -11.99 -22.99 47.90
CA LYS A 149 -11.86 -24.42 47.66
C LYS A 149 -13.10 -24.90 46.90
N ARG A 150 -13.06 -24.90 45.56
CA ARG A 150 -13.87 -25.80 44.73
C ARG A 150 -13.20 -26.00 43.37
N GLY A 151 -12.72 -27.23 43.16
CA GLY A 151 -12.31 -27.73 41.85
C GLY A 151 -10.81 -27.91 41.71
N VAL A 152 -10.33 -29.10 42.05
CA VAL A 152 -9.02 -29.59 41.62
C VAL A 152 -8.96 -29.55 40.09
N MET A 153 -8.16 -28.67 39.53
CA MET A 153 -7.50 -28.91 38.25
C MET A 153 -6.05 -28.47 38.36
N ASN A 154 -5.16 -29.40 38.03
CA ASN A 154 -3.71 -29.27 38.03
C ASN A 154 -3.26 -28.04 37.25
N LEU A 155 -3.04 -26.91 37.94
CA LEU A 155 -2.18 -25.86 37.44
C LEU A 155 -0.76 -26.23 37.80
N VAL A 156 -0.08 -26.89 36.85
CA VAL A 156 1.36 -27.05 36.86
C VAL A 156 1.95 -25.64 36.83
N VAL A 157 2.31 -25.13 38.00
CA VAL A 157 3.22 -24.00 38.14
C VAL A 157 4.55 -24.48 37.58
N SER A 158 4.79 -24.22 36.30
CA SER A 158 6.09 -24.46 35.68
C SER A 158 7.12 -23.64 36.46
N ARG A 159 7.94 -24.36 37.24
CA ARG A 159 9.08 -23.83 37.98
C ARG A 159 9.92 -22.98 37.03
N LEU A 160 10.10 -21.71 37.39
CA LEU A 160 11.22 -20.91 36.92
C LEU A 160 12.47 -21.50 37.58
N GLU A 161 13.15 -22.42 36.89
CA GLU A 161 14.50 -22.81 37.28
C GLU A 161 15.47 -21.67 36.91
N PRO A 162 16.30 -21.17 37.84
CA PRO A 162 17.36 -20.25 37.49
C PRO A 162 18.44 -20.99 36.72
N LEU A 163 18.72 -20.54 35.49
CA LEU A 163 19.91 -20.89 34.72
C LEU A 163 21.14 -20.34 35.44
N LEU A 164 21.64 -21.07 36.44
CA LEU A 164 23.01 -20.90 36.90
C LEU A 164 23.92 -21.54 35.85
N VAL A 165 24.50 -20.68 35.03
CA VAL A 165 25.66 -20.98 34.19
C VAL A 165 26.77 -21.49 35.11
N SER A 166 27.03 -22.79 35.09
CA SER A 166 28.22 -23.36 35.72
C SER A 166 29.43 -22.92 34.92
N SER A 167 30.24 -22.05 35.51
CA SER A 167 31.60 -21.76 35.06
C SER A 167 32.46 -23.00 35.32
N VAL A 168 32.91 -23.64 34.24
CA VAL A 168 34.15 -24.45 34.20
C VAL A 168 34.86 -24.09 32.92
#